data_AF-A0A7J4UNQ6-F1
#
_entry.id   AF-A0A7J4UNQ6-F1
#
_cell.length_a   1.000
_cell.length_b   1.000
_cell.length_c   1.000
_cell.angle_alpha   90.00
_cell.angle_beta   90.00
_cell.angle_gamma   90.00
#
_symmetry.space_group_name_H-M   'P 1'
#
loop_
_entity.id
_entity.type
_entity.pdbx_description
1 polymer ?
#
loop_
_entity_poly.entity_id
_entity_poly.type
_entity_poly.pdbx_seq_one_letter_code
_entity_poly.pdbx_strand_id
1 'polypeptide(L)'
;MSVEYTYTTHPESNNQPVEITNGEYRGMVFDVGRVSFYEKDDQHHIKFDYNVLVGEDPHTEEFNTLVGDIVVDILEREFKDGTLVSNNDYRTIDPDKSNKE
;
A
#
# COMPACT_ATOMS: atom_id res chain seq x y z
N MET A 1 13.32 5.29 -8.28
CA MET A 1 14.34 4.53 -7.52
C MET A 1 13.63 3.32 -6.98
N SER A 2 14.21 2.12 -7.05
CA SER A 2 13.57 0.93 -6.47
C SER A 2 13.76 0.96 -4.96
N VAL A 3 12.67 0.99 -4.20
CA VAL A 3 12.71 0.93 -2.75
C VAL A 3 12.95 -0.52 -2.34
N GLU A 4 13.96 -0.76 -1.51
CA GLU A 4 14.26 -2.10 -1.00
C GLU A 4 13.64 -2.26 0.39
N TYR A 5 12.79 -3.29 0.53
CA TYR A 5 12.08 -3.59 1.76
C TYR A 5 11.89 -5.11 1.92
N THR A 6 11.60 -5.55 3.15
CA THR A 6 11.23 -6.94 3.45
C THR A 6 10.03 -6.99 4.37
N TYR A 7 9.25 -8.06 4.29
CA TYR A 7 8.27 -8.39 5.30
C TYR A 7 8.97 -8.85 6.58
N THR A 8 8.46 -8.44 7.73
CA THR A 8 8.94 -8.83 9.05
C THR A 8 7.77 -9.12 9.98
N THR A 9 8.05 -9.65 11.16
CA THR A 9 7.04 -9.90 12.20
C THR A 9 7.31 -9.00 13.40
N HIS A 10 6.25 -8.41 13.96
CA HIS A 10 6.35 -7.57 15.16
C HIS A 10 5.26 -7.95 16.16
N PRO A 11 5.57 -8.12 17.46
CA PRO A 11 4.60 -8.59 18.46
C PRO A 11 3.41 -7.63 18.67
N GLU A 12 3.57 -6.36 18.30
CA GLU A 12 2.55 -5.33 18.44
C GLU A 12 1.67 -5.15 17.18
N SER A 13 1.97 -5.88 16.10
CA SER A 13 1.12 -5.88 14.90
C SER A 13 0.47 -7.24 14.69
N ASN A 14 -0.83 -7.21 14.37
CA ASN A 14 -1.58 -8.38 13.90
C ASN A 14 -1.51 -8.54 12.36
N ASN A 15 -0.90 -7.59 11.65
CA ASN A 15 -0.72 -7.62 10.21
C ASN A 15 0.71 -8.10 9.87
N GLN A 16 1.15 -7.87 8.64
CA GLN A 16 2.51 -8.14 8.18
C GLN A 16 3.31 -6.83 8.05
N PRO A 17 4.09 -6.43 9.07
CA PRO A 17 4.93 -5.24 9.00
C PRO A 17 5.98 -5.30 7.89
N VAL A 18 6.44 -4.12 7.51
CA VAL A 18 7.45 -3.91 6.48
C VAL A 18 8.66 -3.21 7.08
N GLU A 19 9.85 -3.76 6.83
CA GLU A 19 11.14 -3.16 7.18
C GLU A 19 11.80 -2.57 5.94
N ILE A 20 12.27 -1.33 6.05
CA ILE A 20 13.05 -0.65 5.00
C ILE A 20 14.50 -1.13 5.10
N THR A 21 15.05 -1.72 4.04
CA THR A 21 16.38 -2.36 4.09
C THR A 21 17.49 -1.51 3.50
N ASN A 22 17.16 -0.41 2.81
CA ASN A 22 18.14 0.49 2.20
C ASN A 22 17.71 1.98 2.27
N GLY A 23 18.66 2.90 2.09
CA GLY A 23 18.43 4.34 2.08
C GLY A 23 18.49 5.00 3.46
N GLU A 24 18.01 6.25 3.53
CA GLU A 24 18.02 7.10 4.73
C GLU A 24 17.22 6.50 5.89
N TYR A 25 16.10 5.84 5.58
CA TYR A 25 15.16 5.26 6.55
C TYR A 25 15.43 3.78 6.83
N ARG A 26 16.63 3.28 6.52
CA ARG A 26 16.99 1.88 6.73
C ARG A 26 16.84 1.47 8.20
N GLY A 27 16.19 0.33 8.42
CA GLY A 27 15.92 -0.24 9.73
C GLY A 27 14.63 0.27 10.38
N MET A 28 13.92 1.20 9.75
CA MET A 28 12.57 1.56 10.17
C MET A 28 11.60 0.44 9.81
N VAL A 29 10.69 0.15 10.74
CA VAL A 29 9.63 -0.84 10.56
C VAL A 29 8.30 -0.13 10.71
N PHE A 30 7.41 -0.33 9.74
CA PHE A 30 6.06 0.22 9.79
C PHE A 30 5.01 -0.84 9.44
N ASP A 31 3.83 -0.65 10.01
CA ASP A 31 2.62 -1.41 9.70
C ASP A 31 1.75 -0.61 8.75
N VAL A 32 1.21 -1.26 7.72
CA VAL A 32 0.22 -0.65 6.83
C VAL A 32 -1.18 -1.01 7.35
N GLY A 33 -1.95 0.03 7.64
CA GLY A 33 -3.32 -0.09 8.09
C GLY A 33 -4.31 -0.11 6.92
N ARG A 34 -5.34 0.73 7.02
CA ARG A 34 -6.40 0.79 6.01
C ARG A 34 -5.87 1.45 4.73
N VAL A 35 -6.12 0.80 3.60
CA VAL A 35 -5.92 1.38 2.26
C VAL A 35 -7.28 1.66 1.64
N SER A 36 -7.42 2.79 0.94
CA SER A 36 -8.65 3.19 0.26
C SER A 36 -8.33 3.93 -1.03
N PHE A 37 -9.03 3.56 -2.10
CA PHE A 37 -8.90 4.19 -3.40
C PHE A 37 -9.99 5.24 -3.57
N TYR A 38 -9.65 6.38 -4.16
CA TYR A 38 -10.61 7.42 -4.49
C TYR A 38 -10.23 8.12 -5.77
N GLU A 39 -11.23 8.65 -6.48
CA GLU A 39 -11.04 9.39 -7.71
C GLU A 39 -11.16 10.88 -7.44
N LYS A 40 -10.25 11.68 -7.99
CA LYS A 40 -10.29 13.13 -7.92
C LYS A 40 -9.69 13.71 -9.20
N ASP A 41 -10.39 14.64 -9.84
CA ASP A 41 -9.91 15.33 -11.05
C ASP A 41 -9.46 14.36 -12.17
N ASP A 42 -10.25 13.30 -12.43
CA ASP A 42 -9.94 12.21 -13.38
C ASP A 42 -8.64 11.43 -13.09
N GLN A 43 -8.14 11.51 -11.85
CA GLN A 43 -6.97 10.76 -11.36
C GLN A 43 -7.36 9.79 -10.25
N HIS A 44 -6.79 8.58 -10.29
CA HIS A 44 -6.89 7.61 -9.21
C HIS A 44 -5.88 7.93 -8.13
N HIS A 45 -6.36 8.08 -6.89
CA HIS A 45 -5.56 8.32 -5.72
C HIS A 45 -5.72 7.19 -4.71
N ILE A 46 -4.65 6.97 -3.96
CA ILE A 46 -4.61 6.01 -2.86
C ILE A 46 -4.44 6.80 -1.57
N LYS A 47 -5.29 6.50 -0.60
CA LYS A 47 -5.14 6.93 0.79
C LYS A 47 -4.81 5.71 1.62
N PHE A 48 -3.80 5.81 2.47
CA PHE A 48 -3.43 4.76 3.39
C PHE A 48 -3.11 5.34 4.77
N ASP A 49 -3.34 4.53 5.80
CA ASP A 49 -2.85 4.77 7.15
C ASP A 49 -1.63 3.86 7.39
N TYR A 50 -0.64 4.35 8.13
CA TYR A 50 0.49 3.54 8.57
C TYR A 50 0.87 3.88 10.02
N ASN A 51 1.59 2.96 10.66
CA ASN A 51 2.11 3.16 12.00
C ASN A 51 3.58 2.72 12.06
N VAL A 52 4.47 3.61 12.51
CA VAL A 52 5.87 3.26 12.72
C VAL A 52 6.00 2.45 14.01
N LEU A 53 6.49 1.21 13.89
CA LEU A 53 6.71 0.27 14.99
C LEU A 53 8.14 0.38 15.54
N VAL A 54 9.11 0.62 14.65
CA VAL A 54 10.52 0.78 15.01
C VAL A 54 11.06 2.06 14.37
N GLY A 55 11.59 2.95 15.20
CA GLY A 55 12.06 4.28 14.82
C GLY A 55 11.08 5.38 15.26
N GLU A 56 11.49 6.62 15.05
CA GLU A 56 10.63 7.80 15.19
C GLU A 56 10.11 8.19 13.81
N ASP A 57 8.82 8.49 13.70
CA ASP A 57 8.22 8.96 12.46
C ASP A 57 8.85 10.32 12.09
N PRO A 58 9.54 10.44 10.95
CA PRO A 58 10.22 11.67 10.57
C PRO A 58 9.24 12.79 10.20
N HIS A 59 7.95 12.46 10.00
CA HIS A 59 6.90 13.38 9.59
C HIS A 59 7.27 14.21 8.34
N THR A 60 8.08 13.64 7.44
CA THR A 60 8.51 14.28 6.20
C THR A 60 7.65 13.83 5.02
N GLU A 61 7.49 14.70 4.02
CA GLU A 61 6.83 14.33 2.76
C GLU A 61 7.61 13.21 2.05
N GLU A 62 8.94 13.22 2.11
CA GLU A 62 9.80 12.19 1.51
C GLU A 62 9.54 10.80 2.09
N PHE A 63 9.38 10.69 3.42
CA PHE A 63 9.04 9.42 4.06
C PHE A 63 7.62 8.97 3.70
N ASN A 64 6.66 9.89 3.70
CA ASN A 64 5.28 9.60 3.29
C ASN A 64 5.21 9.09 1.84
N THR A 65 5.95 9.72 0.92
CA THR A 65 6.06 9.26 -0.47
C THR A 65 6.70 7.88 -0.54
N LEU A 66 7.78 7.64 0.21
CA LEU A 66 8.45 6.34 0.24
C LEU A 66 7.52 5.20 0.71
N VAL A 67 6.78 5.43 1.81
CA VAL A 67 5.80 4.46 2.32
C VAL A 67 4.71 4.24 1.26
N GLY A 68 4.26 5.29 0.59
CA GLY A 68 3.29 5.20 -0.51
C GLY A 68 3.79 4.35 -1.68
N ASP A 69 5.02 4.56 -2.14
CA ASP A 69 5.66 3.75 -3.19
C ASP A 69 5.73 2.26 -2.78
N ILE A 70 6.09 1.97 -1.52
CA ILE A 70 6.10 0.58 -1.00
C ILE A 70 4.68 -0.01 -0.99
N VAL A 71 3.68 0.73 -0.52
CA VAL A 71 2.28 0.26 -0.49
C VAL A 71 1.79 -0.06 -1.91
N VAL A 72 2.06 0.79 -2.89
CA VAL A 72 1.71 0.55 -4.29
C VAL A 72 2.39 -0.72 -4.81
N ASP A 73 3.70 -0.87 -4.59
CA ASP A 73 4.45 -2.04 -5.05
C ASP A 73 3.95 -3.35 -4.39
N ILE A 74 3.60 -3.31 -3.10
CA ILE A 74 2.95 -4.45 -2.41
C ILE A 74 1.61 -4.79 -3.09
N LEU A 75 0.75 -3.80 -3.30
CA LEU A 75 -0.54 -4.01 -3.95
C LEU A 75 -0.33 -4.60 -5.35
N GLU A 76 0.52 -4.01 -6.18
CA GLU A 76 0.79 -4.51 -7.54
C GLU A 76 1.29 -5.96 -7.55
N ARG A 77 2.13 -6.35 -6.58
CA ARG A 77 2.58 -7.75 -6.41
C ARG A 77 1.44 -8.69 -6.04
N GLU A 78 0.64 -8.33 -5.04
CA GLU A 78 -0.49 -9.14 -4.56
C GLU A 78 -1.61 -9.27 -5.63
N PHE A 79 -1.89 -8.19 -6.37
CA PHE A 79 -2.82 -8.21 -7.50
C PHE A 79 -2.31 -9.08 -8.66
N LYS A 80 -0.99 -9.09 -8.91
CA LYS A 80 -0.37 -9.85 -10.00
C LYS A 80 -0.29 -11.36 -9.71
N ASP A 81 -0.18 -11.75 -8.44
CA ASP A 81 -0.19 -13.16 -8.01
C ASP A 81 -1.61 -13.74 -7.86
N GLY A 82 -2.66 -12.96 -8.16
CA GLY A 82 -4.04 -13.43 -8.22
C GLY A 82 -4.69 -13.79 -6.87
N THR A 83 -4.05 -13.48 -5.74
CA THR A 83 -4.58 -13.75 -4.41
C THR A 83 -5.14 -12.47 -3.79
N LEU A 84 -6.31 -12.05 -4.25
CA LEU A 84 -7.16 -11.17 -3.45
C LEU A 84 -8.06 -12.06 -2.59
N VAL A 85 -7.79 -12.12 -1.29
CA VAL A 85 -8.80 -12.57 -0.33
C VAL A 85 -9.84 -11.45 -0.23
N SER A 86 -10.74 -11.40 -1.22
CA SER A 86 -11.83 -10.45 -1.27
C SER A 86 -12.87 -10.84 -0.22
N ASN A 87 -12.88 -10.09 0.88
CA ASN A 87 -14.08 -9.92 1.71
C ASN A 87 -14.55 -8.46 1.61
N ASN A 88 -14.67 -7.94 0.38
CA ASN A 88 -15.85 -7.16 0.02
C ASN A 88 -15.86 -6.82 -1.48
N ASP A 89 -17.03 -7.09 -2.02
CA ASP A 89 -17.50 -6.90 -3.38
C ASP A 89 -17.36 -5.43 -3.83
N TYR A 90 -16.34 -5.15 -4.65
CA TYR A 90 -16.31 -3.96 -5.50
C TYR A 90 -16.05 -4.39 -6.95
N ARG A 91 -16.93 -5.24 -7.47
CA ARG A 91 -17.20 -5.28 -8.91
C ARG A 91 -18.46 -4.47 -9.16
N THR A 92 -18.33 -3.15 -9.26
CA THR A 92 -19.22 -2.43 -10.18
C THR A 92 -18.87 -2.93 -11.56
N ILE A 93 -19.69 -3.87 -12.02
CA ILE A 93 -19.79 -4.28 -13.40
C ILE A 93 -20.14 -3.01 -14.17
N ASP A 94 -19.20 -2.43 -14.92
CA ASP A 94 -19.51 -1.39 -15.91
C ASP A 94 -20.57 -1.95 -16.88
N PRO A 95 -21.83 -1.48 -16.87
CA PRO A 95 -22.82 -1.91 -17.84
C PRO A 95 -22.87 -0.88 -18.97
N ASP A 96 -21.74 -0.57 -19.59
CA ASP A 96 -21.74 0.22 -20.83
C ASP A 96 -20.70 -0.29 -21.83
N LYS A 97 -21.05 -1.43 -22.43
CA LYS A 97 -20.71 -1.71 -23.82
C LYS A 97 -22.00 -2.07 -24.53
N SER A 98 -22.74 -1.02 -24.91
CA SER A 98 -23.69 -1.07 -26.00
C SER A 98 -23.01 -1.73 -27.21
N ASN A 99 -23.51 -2.89 -27.65
CA ASN A 99 -23.41 -3.21 -29.07
C ASN A 99 -24.83 -3.49 -29.59
N LYS A 100 -25.26 -2.53 -30.41
CA LYS A 100 -26.40 -2.57 -31.29
C LYS A 100 -26.27 -3.77 -32.23
N GLU A 101 -27.37 -4.46 -32.47
CA GLU A 101 -27.83 -4.91 -33.80
C GLU A 101 -29.31 -5.30 -33.73
#